data_AF-A0A377HNR0-F1
#
_entry.id   AF-A0A377HNR0-F1
#
_cell.length_a   1.000
_cell.length_b   1.000
_cell.length_c   1.000
_cell.angle_alpha   90.00
_cell.angle_beta   90.00
_cell.angle_gamma   90.00
#
_symmetry.space_group_name_H-M   'P 1'
#
loop_
_entity.id
_entity.type
_entity.pdbx_description
1 polymer ?
#
loop_
_entity_poly.entity_id
_entity_poly.type
_entity_poly.pdbx_seq_one_letter_code
_entity_poly.pdbx_strand_id
1 'polypeptide(L)' 'MTVLDVTAASLSILTDAIILFSVAFVITGVLVGLLQTVFSIQDPGLPMAAKLVVFMMLLTQFGGSIYEQFHLLFREL' A
#
# COMPACT_ATOMS: atom_id res chain seq x y z
N MET A 1 -8.56 -26.97 -6.24
CA MET A 1 -8.63 -26.34 -4.90
C MET A 1 -10.06 -26.34 -4.41
N THR A 2 -10.31 -26.36 -3.10
CA THR A 2 -11.65 -26.08 -2.57
C THR A 2 -11.89 -24.58 -2.54
N VAL A 3 -13.15 -24.15 -2.54
CA VAL A 3 -13.53 -22.71 -2.45
C VAL A 3 -12.93 -22.04 -1.20
N LEU A 4 -12.75 -22.82 -0.13
CA LEU A 4 -12.19 -22.36 1.13
C LEU A 4 -10.69 -22.03 1.02
N ASP A 5 -9.93 -22.82 0.25
CA ASP A 5 -8.49 -22.59 0.02
C ASP A 5 -8.26 -21.29 -0.77
N VAL A 6 -9.09 -21.06 -1.80
CA VAL A 6 -9.03 -19.86 -2.65
C VAL A 6 -9.38 -18.62 -1.84
N THR A 7 -10.37 -18.73 -0.96
CA THR A 7 -10.76 -17.64 -0.07
C THR A 7 -9.65 -17.29 0.91
N ALA A 8 -9.01 -18.30 1.52
CA ALA A 8 -7.88 -18.10 2.43
C ALA A 8 -6.68 -17.44 1.74
N ALA A 9 -6.34 -17.90 0.54
CA ALA A 9 -5.24 -17.33 -0.24
C ALA A 9 -5.54 -15.88 -0.68
N SER A 10 -6.77 -15.60 -1.12
CA SER A 10 -7.21 -14.24 -1.46
C SER A 10 -7.12 -13.29 -0.25
N LEU A 11 -7.52 -13.77 0.93
CA LEU A 11 -7.44 -13.00 2.17
C LEU A 11 -5.98 -12.72 2.56
N SER A 12 -5.08 -13.69 2.35
CA SER A 12 -3.65 -13.50 2.58
C SER A 12 -3.08 -12.39 1.69
N ILE A 13 -3.31 -12.47 0.37
CA ILE A 13 -2.82 -11.48 -0.60
C ILE A 13 -3.34 -10.07 -0.25
N LEU A 14 -4.63 -9.98 0.08
CA LEU A 14 -5.25 -8.72 0.48
C LEU A 14 -4.65 -8.17 1.78
N THR A 15 -4.42 -9.02 2.77
CA THR A 15 -3.86 -8.62 4.07
C THR A 15 -2.43 -8.10 3.90
N ASP A 16 -1.60 -8.80 3.13
CA ASP A 16 -0.22 -8.40 2.84
C ASP A 16 -0.17 -7.06 2.11
N ALA A 17 -1.06 -6.86 1.13
CA ALA A 17 -1.20 -5.58 0.45
C ALA A 17 -1.61 -4.45 1.42
N ILE A 18 -2.59 -4.68 2.29
CA ILE A 18 -3.03 -3.67 3.27
C ILE A 18 -1.88 -3.30 4.21
N ILE A 19 -1.13 -4.28 4.70
CA ILE A 19 0.01 -4.04 5.59
C ILE A 19 1.06 -3.18 4.88
N LEU A 20 1.43 -3.53 3.64
CA LEU A 20 2.40 -2.78 2.85
C LEU A 20 1.99 -1.31 2.69
N PHE A 21 0.75 -1.06 2.24
CA PHE A 21 0.24 0.30 2.03
C PHE A 21 0.15 1.08 3.34
N SER A 22 -0.32 0.44 4.42
CA SER A 22 -0.43 1.07 5.74
C SER A 22 0.92 1.52 6.29
N VAL A 23 1.91 0.62 6.29
CA VAL A 23 3.26 0.92 6.79
C VAL A 23 3.90 2.07 6.01
N ALA A 24 3.80 2.04 4.68
CA ALA A 24 4.34 3.10 3.84
C ALA A 24 3.69 4.47 4.11
N PHE A 25 2.37 4.50 4.36
CA PHE A 25 1.65 5.74 4.69
C PHE A 25 2.06 6.29 6.06
N VAL A 26 2.27 5.42 7.05
CA VAL A 26 2.74 5.82 8.38
C VAL A 26 4.16 6.40 8.29
N ILE A 27 5.09 5.70 7.65
CA ILE A 27 6.47 6.17 7.47
C ILE A 27 6.50 7.52 6.76
N THR A 28 5.73 7.66 5.68
CA THR A 28 5.62 8.93 4.94
C THR A 28 5.09 10.06 5.83
N GLY A 29 4.06 9.80 6.61
CA GLY A 29 3.51 10.78 7.55
C GLY A 29 4.52 11.24 8.60
N VAL A 30 5.26 10.29 9.18
CA VAL A 30 6.31 10.58 10.17
C VAL A 30 7.44 11.41 9.54
N LEU A 31 7.95 10.99 8.38
CA LEU A 31 9.04 11.70 7.69
C LEU A 31 8.64 13.13 7.33
N VAL A 32 7.44 13.31 6.75
CA VAL A 32 6.96 14.65 6.39
C VAL A 32 6.75 15.50 7.63
N GLY A 33 6.15 14.97 8.71
CA GLY A 33 5.98 15.70 9.96
C GLY A 33 7.31 16.15 10.58
N LEU A 34 8.35 15.30 10.51
CA LEU A 34 9.71 15.66 10.93
C LEU A 34 10.28 16.78 10.05
N LEU A 35 10.16 16.67 8.73
CA LEU A 35 10.63 17.70 7.80
C LEU A 35 9.93 19.05 8.06
N GLN A 36 8.60 19.03 8.28
CA GLN A 36 7.85 20.24 8.63
C GLN A 36 8.36 20.90 9.91
N THR A 37 8.72 20.09 10.91
CA THR A 37 9.26 20.57 12.18
C THR A 37 10.66 21.17 11.99
N VAL A 38 11.56 20.48 11.27
CA VAL A 38 12.95 20.92 11.04
C VAL A 38 13.01 22.19 10.19
N PHE A 39 12.19 22.28 9.14
CA PHE A 39 12.19 23.43 8.24
C PHE A 39 11.24 24.55 8.68
N SER A 40 10.49 24.36 9.77
CA SER A 40 9.47 25.31 10.24
C SER A 40 8.39 25.64 9.18
N ILE A 41 8.07 24.66 8.31
CA ILE A 41 7.05 24.78 7.27
C ILE A 41 5.80 24.05 7.75
N GLN A 42 4.84 24.79 8.31
CA GLN A 42 3.56 24.23 8.76
C GLN A 42 2.49 24.33 7.67
N ASP A 43 2.66 23.55 6.60
CA ASP A 43 1.65 23.41 5.55
C ASP A 43 0.74 22.18 5.82
N PRO A 44 -0.54 22.37 6.13
CA PRO A 44 -1.44 21.25 6.40
C PRO A 44 -1.68 20.34 5.18
N GLY A 45 -1.45 20.82 3.96
CA GLY A 45 -1.60 20.05 2.72
C GLY A 45 -0.42 19.14 2.39
N LEU A 46 0.78 19.44 2.88
CA LEU A 46 2.01 18.72 2.55
C LEU A 46 1.98 17.22 2.94
N PRO A 47 1.51 16.83 4.15
CA PRO A 47 1.40 15.41 4.49
C PRO A 47 0.41 14.65 3.62
N MET A 48 -0.66 15.32 3.17
CA MET A 48 -1.67 14.71 2.29
C MET A 48 -1.11 14.50 0.89
N ALA A 49 -0.47 15.52 0.31
CA ALA A 49 0.15 15.44 -1.01
C ALA A 49 1.24 14.36 -1.05
N ALA A 50 2.11 14.31 -0.04
CA ALA A 50 3.17 13.32 0.06
C ALA A 50 2.63 11.88 0.10
N LYS A 51 1.58 11.63 0.91
CA LYS A 51 0.92 10.31 0.95
C LYS A 51 0.32 9.92 -0.39
N LEU A 52 -0.25 10.88 -1.13
CA LEU A 52 -0.86 10.65 -2.44
C LEU A 52 0.19 10.28 -3.50
N VAL A 53 1.36 10.94 -3.46
CA VAL A 53 2.51 10.58 -4.31
C VAL A 53 3.01 9.18 -3.99
N VAL A 54 3.18 8.85 -2.71
CA VAL A 54 3.61 7.51 -2.29
C VAL A 54 2.59 6.45 -2.66
N PHE A 55 1.29 6.75 -2.56
CA PHE A 55 0.21 5.87 -3.01
C PHE A 55 0.32 5.54 -4.50
N MET A 56 0.51 6.56 -5.35
CA MET A 56 0.68 6.36 -6.79
C MET A 56 1.93 5.54 -7.11
N MET A 57 3.03 5.76 -6.39
CA MET A 57 4.24 4.93 -6.55
C MET A 57 4.00 3.47 -6.16
N LEU A 58 3.33 3.22 -5.03
CA LEU A 58 3.02 1.86 -4.58
C LEU A 58 2.09 1.13 -5.54
N LEU A 59 1.06 1.82 -6.07
CA LEU A 59 0.20 1.25 -7.10
C LEU A 59 0.98 0.88 -8.36
N THR A 60 1.89 1.74 -8.79
CA THR A 60 2.69 1.50 -10.01
C THR A 60 3.68 0.34 -9.83
N GLN A 61 4.34 0.26 -8.68
CA GLN A 61 5.39 -0.74 -8.44
C GLN A 61 4.83 -2.09 -7.99
N PHE A 62 3.84 -2.09 -7.10
CA PHE A 62 3.33 -3.31 -6.46
C PHE A 62 1.94 -3.71 -6.95
N GLY A 63 1.16 -2.79 -7.54
CA GLY A 63 -0.20 -3.10 -8.02
C GLY A 63 -0.21 -4.19 -9.09
N GLY A 64 0.77 -4.20 -10.00
CA GLY A 64 0.93 -5.27 -10.99
C GLY A 64 1.21 -6.63 -10.35
N SER A 65 2.08 -6.68 -9.35
CA SER A 65 2.41 -7.91 -8.63
C SER A 65 1.21 -8.46 -7.85
N ILE A 66 0.45 -7.59 -7.19
CA ILE A 66 -0.77 -8.00 -6.48
C ILE A 66 -1.81 -8.54 -7.47
N TYR A 67 -2.00 -7.84 -8.59
CA TYR A 67 -2.90 -8.29 -9.65
C TYR A 67 -2.50 -9.66 -10.20
N GLU A 68 -1.21 -9.88 -10.46
CA GLU A 68 -0.70 -11.14 -10.98
C GLU A 68 -0.92 -12.29 -9.98
N GLN A 69 -0.72 -12.05 -8.68
CA GLN A 69 -1.01 -13.04 -7.63
C GLN A 69 -2.49 -13.44 -7.62
N PHE A 70 -3.41 -12.48 -7.73
CA PHE A 70 -4.83 -12.78 -7.86
C PHE A 70 -5.14 -13.50 -9.18
N HIS A 71 -4.53 -13.08 -10.29
CA HIS A 71 -4.76 -13.69 -11.60
C HIS A 71 -4.32 -15.17 -11.63
N LEU A 72 -3.15 -15.47 -11.07
CA LEU A 72 -2.64 -16.85 -10.95
C LEU A 72 -3.57 -17.70 -10.07
N LEU A 73 -4.01 -17.16 -8.93
CA LEU A 73 -4.92 -17.85 -8.02
C LEU A 73 -6.23 -18.29 -8.71
N PHE A 74 -6.81 -17.42 -9.53
CA PHE A 74 -8.05 -17.72 -10.26
C PHE A 74 -7.83 -18.54 -11.54
N ARG A 75 -6.62 -18.55 -12.10
CA ARG A 75 -6.28 -19.36 -13.27
C ARG A 75 -6.03 -20.83 -12.91
N GLU A 76 -5.61 -21.12 -11.68
CA GLU A 76 -5.40 -22.48 -11.16
C GLU A 76 -6.69 -23.16 -10.64
N LEU A 77 -7.82 -22.45 -10.71
CA LEU A 77 -9.15 -22.86 -10.22
C LEU A 77 -10.00 -23.42 -11.37
#